data_AF-A0A920S153-F1
#
_entry.id   AF-A0A920S153-F1
#
_cell.length_a   1.000
_cell.length_b   1.000
_cell.length_c   1.000
_cell.angle_alpha   90.00
_cell.angle_beta   90.00
_cell.angle_gamma   90.00
#
_symmetry.space_group_name_H-M   'P 1'
#
loop_
_entity.id
_entity.type
_entity.pdbx_description
1 polymer ?
#
loop_
_entity_poly.entity_id
_entity_poly.type
_entity_poly.pdbx_seq_one_letter_code
_entity_poly.pdbx_strand_id
1 'polypeptide(L)'
;MTDHIDEFTQKGIKLKSGDELEADIIVTATGFNILLFGNIDITVDNKSIDPSKSMTYKGMMVSNVPNLIMTFGYTNASWTLRADLTAEYACRLFNYMDKNGYKYCQPTPNGKIEIDGEWLDFNSGYVLRVLDKLPLQGARDPWRNTQNYKKDVLQLRYGRITDKELKFIS
;
A
#
# COMPACT_ATOMS: atom_id res chain seq x y z
N MET A 1 -29.54 -17.44 -9.22
CA MET A 1 -29.33 -17.40 -10.67
C MET A 1 -27.92 -16.87 -10.89
N THR A 2 -27.08 -17.60 -11.61
CA THR A 2 -25.70 -17.21 -11.93
C THR A 2 -25.50 -17.48 -13.42
N ASP A 3 -25.39 -16.42 -14.20
CA ASP A 3 -25.16 -16.46 -15.65
C ASP A 3 -24.25 -15.28 -16.03
N HIS A 4 -23.72 -15.29 -17.24
CA HIS A 4 -22.81 -14.26 -17.75
C HIS A 4 -23.54 -13.24 -18.63
N ILE A 5 -23.20 -11.98 -18.45
CA ILE A 5 -23.65 -10.88 -19.32
C ILE A 5 -23.10 -11.11 -20.73
N ASP A 6 -23.95 -10.99 -21.74
CA ASP A 6 -23.59 -10.91 -23.16
C ASP A 6 -23.46 -9.43 -23.57
N GLU A 7 -24.56 -8.68 -23.45
CA GLU A 7 -24.61 -7.26 -23.81
C GLU A 7 -25.67 -6.49 -23.00
N PHE A 8 -25.55 -5.16 -23.02
CA PHE A 8 -26.58 -4.25 -22.54
C PHE A 8 -27.55 -3.95 -23.69
N THR A 9 -28.85 -3.98 -23.40
CA THR A 9 -29.91 -3.65 -24.35
C THR A 9 -30.60 -2.35 -23.95
N GLN A 10 -31.52 -1.86 -24.78
CA GLN A 10 -32.35 -0.72 -24.40
C GLN A 10 -33.29 -1.01 -23.23
N LYS A 11 -33.60 -2.29 -22.96
CA LYS A 11 -34.53 -2.70 -21.90
C LYS A 11 -33.83 -3.18 -20.64
N GLY A 12 -32.55 -3.54 -20.71
CA GLY A 12 -31.79 -4.07 -19.59
C GLY A 12 -30.53 -4.83 -19.99
N ILE A 13 -30.39 -6.09 -19.54
CA ILE A 13 -29.20 -6.91 -19.72
C ILE A 13 -29.56 -8.24 -20.39
N LYS A 14 -28.93 -8.54 -21.52
CA LYS A 14 -29.02 -9.84 -22.17
C LYS A 14 -27.94 -10.77 -21.64
N LEU A 15 -28.33 -11.98 -21.28
CA LEU A 15 -27.45 -13.03 -20.78
C LEU A 15 -26.96 -13.92 -21.93
N LYS A 16 -25.82 -14.58 -21.74
CA LYS A 16 -25.27 -15.53 -22.73
C LYS A 16 -26.15 -16.77 -22.95
N SER A 17 -27.04 -17.08 -22.01
CA SER A 17 -28.10 -18.08 -22.19
C SER A 17 -29.16 -17.68 -23.21
N GLY A 18 -29.28 -16.38 -23.52
CA GLY A 18 -30.31 -15.80 -24.39
C GLY A 18 -31.44 -15.10 -23.63
N ASP A 19 -31.54 -15.28 -22.31
CA ASP A 19 -32.53 -14.60 -21.47
C ASP A 19 -32.24 -13.10 -21.35
N GLU A 20 -33.28 -12.27 -21.21
CA GLU A 20 -33.18 -10.83 -21.01
C GLU A 20 -33.71 -10.43 -19.63
N LEU A 21 -32.89 -9.74 -18.86
CA LEU A 21 -33.25 -9.13 -17.59
C LEU A 21 -33.63 -7.67 -17.82
N GLU A 22 -34.93 -7.38 -17.85
CA GLU A 22 -35.41 -6.00 -17.96
C GLU A 22 -35.05 -5.20 -16.68
N ALA A 23 -34.56 -3.98 -16.86
CA ALA A 23 -34.15 -3.10 -15.78
C ALA A 23 -34.27 -1.63 -16.19
N ASP A 24 -34.94 -0.84 -15.35
CA ASP A 24 -35.00 0.61 -15.54
C ASP A 24 -33.69 1.33 -15.15
N ILE A 25 -32.93 0.72 -14.23
CA ILE A 25 -31.68 1.28 -13.68
C ILE A 25 -30.65 0.16 -13.54
N ILE A 26 -29.44 0.41 -14.04
CA ILE A 26 -28.30 -0.48 -13.83
C ILE A 26 -27.23 0.27 -13.03
N VAL A 27 -26.79 -0.34 -11.92
CA VAL A 27 -25.75 0.21 -11.04
C VAL A 27 -24.48 -0.61 -11.16
N THR A 28 -23.42 0.00 -11.72
CA THR A 28 -22.11 -0.66 -11.85
C THR A 28 -21.30 -0.53 -10.56
N ALA A 29 -21.54 -1.43 -9.61
CA ALA A 29 -20.74 -1.55 -8.39
C ALA A 29 -19.45 -2.40 -8.62
N THR A 30 -18.74 -2.15 -9.72
CA THR A 30 -17.61 -2.98 -10.22
C THR A 30 -16.26 -2.70 -9.53
N GLY A 31 -16.27 -1.90 -8.46
CA GLY A 31 -15.10 -1.56 -7.66
C GLY A 31 -14.20 -0.51 -8.32
N PHE A 32 -12.90 -0.63 -8.09
CA PHE A 32 -11.90 0.36 -8.52
C PHE A 32 -10.65 -0.32 -9.09
N ASN A 33 -9.76 0.49 -9.68
CA ASN A 33 -8.40 0.09 -10.00
C ASN A 33 -7.48 0.66 -8.92
N ILE A 34 -6.66 -0.18 -8.31
CA ILE A 34 -5.69 0.27 -7.32
C ILE A 34 -4.56 1.00 -8.05
N LEU A 35 -4.30 2.23 -7.62
CA LEU A 35 -3.18 3.04 -8.07
C LEU A 35 -2.23 3.24 -6.89
N LEU A 36 -1.14 2.47 -6.88
CA LEU A 36 -0.10 2.68 -5.89
C LEU A 36 0.52 4.08 -6.11
N PHE A 37 0.85 4.76 -5.00
CA PHE A 37 1.37 6.13 -5.01
C PHE A 37 0.49 7.16 -5.74
N GLY A 38 -0.78 6.87 -5.99
CA GLY A 38 -1.67 7.77 -6.73
C GLY A 38 -1.25 7.96 -8.20
N ASN A 39 -0.57 6.95 -8.80
CA ASN A 39 -0.08 6.99 -10.18
C ASN A 39 1.00 8.07 -10.44
N ILE A 40 1.71 8.48 -9.39
CA ILE A 40 2.87 9.36 -9.49
C ILE A 40 4.07 8.54 -9.96
N ASP A 41 4.75 9.00 -11.01
CA ASP A 41 6.03 8.44 -11.44
C ASP A 41 7.14 8.90 -10.51
N ILE A 42 7.64 7.98 -9.68
CA ILE A 42 8.67 8.27 -8.68
C ILE A 42 10.04 7.99 -9.29
N THR A 43 10.94 8.98 -9.21
CA THR A 43 12.34 8.83 -9.64
C THR A 43 13.30 9.25 -8.54
N VAL A 44 14.40 8.52 -8.38
CA VAL A 44 15.54 8.89 -7.53
C VAL A 44 16.79 8.90 -8.39
N ASP A 45 17.55 9.99 -8.40
CA ASP A 45 18.75 10.15 -9.24
C ASP A 45 18.50 9.80 -10.72
N ASN A 46 17.38 10.28 -11.27
CA ASN A 46 16.91 10.00 -12.64
C ASN A 46 16.59 8.52 -12.94
N LYS A 47 16.47 7.66 -11.93
CA LYS A 47 16.04 6.27 -12.08
C LYS A 47 14.62 6.10 -11.58
N SER A 48 13.76 5.55 -12.44
CA SER A 48 12.38 5.20 -12.07
C SER A 48 12.37 4.13 -10.98
N ILE A 49 11.49 4.32 -10.00
CA ILE A 49 11.26 3.37 -8.92
C ILE A 49 10.12 2.45 -9.31
N ASP A 50 10.44 1.17 -9.44
CA ASP A 50 9.47 0.11 -9.63
C ASP A 50 8.96 -0.36 -8.26
N PRO A 51 7.67 -0.13 -7.92
CA PRO A 51 7.16 -0.52 -6.62
C PRO A 51 7.22 -2.04 -6.40
N SER A 52 7.03 -2.84 -7.46
CA SER A 52 7.06 -4.32 -7.39
C SER A 52 8.42 -4.89 -6.99
N LYS A 53 9.47 -4.08 -7.10
CA LYS A 53 10.85 -4.42 -6.71
C LYS A 53 11.26 -3.78 -5.38
N SER A 54 10.36 -3.02 -4.78
CA SER A 54 10.59 -2.28 -3.54
C SER A 54 9.94 -2.99 -2.37
N MET A 55 10.41 -2.72 -1.15
CA MET A 55 9.80 -3.18 0.09
C MET A 55 9.31 -2.01 0.92
N THR A 56 8.28 -2.24 1.73
CA THR A 56 7.79 -1.19 2.63
C THR A 56 8.43 -1.28 4.00
N TYR A 57 9.04 -0.18 4.46
CA TYR A 57 9.52 -0.01 5.82
C TYR A 57 8.38 0.48 6.70
N LYS A 58 8.13 -0.27 7.77
CA LYS A 58 7.01 -0.15 8.70
C LYS A 58 5.67 -0.03 7.99
N GLY A 59 5.52 -0.61 6.80
CA GLY A 59 4.33 -0.51 5.94
C GLY A 59 3.97 0.90 5.47
N MET A 60 4.89 1.88 5.52
CA MET A 60 4.58 3.27 5.15
C MET A 60 5.70 3.98 4.36
N MET A 61 6.97 3.61 4.54
CA MET A 61 8.07 4.17 3.73
C MET A 61 8.52 3.15 2.68
N VAL A 62 9.17 3.60 1.62
CA VAL A 62 9.60 2.73 0.50
C VAL A 62 11.11 2.55 0.52
N SER A 63 11.57 1.30 0.43
CA SER A 63 13.00 0.96 0.43
C SER A 63 13.77 1.75 -0.63
N ASN A 64 14.89 2.35 -0.22
CA ASN A 64 15.79 3.13 -1.06
C ASN A 64 15.18 4.41 -1.69
N VAL A 65 14.03 4.87 -1.18
CA VAL A 65 13.44 6.14 -1.61
C VAL A 65 13.53 7.17 -0.47
N PRO A 66 14.25 8.29 -0.66
CA PRO A 66 14.37 9.33 0.34
C PRO A 66 13.02 9.97 0.69
N ASN A 67 12.73 10.12 1.99
CA ASN A 67 11.59 10.88 2.53
C ASN A 67 10.19 10.50 2.01
N LEU A 68 10.04 9.41 1.27
CA LEU A 68 8.73 8.98 0.77
C LEU A 68 7.96 8.24 1.87
N ILE A 69 6.85 8.85 2.30
CA ILE A 69 5.90 8.27 3.24
C ILE A 69 4.55 8.16 2.53
N MET A 70 3.98 6.95 2.51
CA MET A 70 2.65 6.65 2.01
C MET A 70 1.75 6.15 3.13
N THR A 71 0.46 6.44 3.01
CA THR A 71 -0.56 5.86 3.88
C THR A 71 -1.33 4.81 3.10
N PHE A 72 -1.32 3.57 3.60
CA PHE A 72 -2.19 2.50 3.12
C PHE A 72 -2.88 1.86 4.32
N GLY A 73 -4.20 1.77 4.29
CA GLY A 73 -5.01 1.33 5.42
C GLY A 73 -4.95 -0.16 5.72
N TYR A 74 -5.66 -0.56 6.77
CA TYR A 74 -5.84 -1.98 7.09
C TYR A 74 -6.89 -2.61 6.18
N THR A 75 -6.71 -3.89 5.83
CA THR A 75 -7.73 -4.68 5.13
C THR A 75 -8.80 -5.19 6.10
N ASN A 76 -8.46 -5.33 7.38
CA ASN A 76 -9.30 -5.92 8.44
C ASN A 76 -9.77 -4.91 9.50
N ALA A 77 -9.46 -3.63 9.34
CA ALA A 77 -9.80 -2.57 10.30
C ALA A 77 -9.96 -1.21 9.59
N SER A 78 -10.38 -0.18 10.35
CA SER A 78 -10.56 1.16 9.79
C SER A 78 -9.26 1.73 9.21
N TRP A 79 -9.37 2.36 8.04
CA TRP A 79 -8.27 3.07 7.39
C TRP A 79 -7.77 4.26 8.21
N THR A 80 -8.67 4.94 8.94
CA THR A 80 -8.32 6.10 9.76
C THR A 80 -7.30 5.74 10.84
N LEU A 81 -7.36 4.54 11.41
CA LEU A 81 -6.41 4.08 12.43
C LEU A 81 -4.98 4.05 11.89
N ARG A 82 -4.81 3.58 10.66
CA ARG A 82 -3.50 3.49 10.02
C ARG A 82 -3.00 4.86 9.56
N ALA A 83 -3.90 5.68 9.02
CA ALA A 83 -3.60 7.06 8.61
C ALA A 83 -3.09 7.90 9.78
N ASP A 84 -3.74 7.84 10.94
CA ASP A 84 -3.32 8.59 12.13
C ASP A 84 -1.93 8.16 12.60
N LEU A 85 -1.64 6.85 12.63
CA LEU A 85 -0.33 6.35 13.04
C LEU A 85 0.78 6.74 12.06
N THR A 86 0.51 6.70 10.74
CA THR A 86 1.46 7.13 9.73
C THR A 86 1.77 8.62 9.85
N ALA A 87 0.73 9.46 10.00
CA ALA A 87 0.91 10.90 10.18
C ALA A 87 1.68 11.24 11.48
N GLU A 88 1.35 10.56 12.58
CA GLU A 88 2.03 10.75 13.86
C GLU A 88 3.52 10.38 13.76
N TYR A 89 3.85 9.22 13.16
CA TYR A 89 5.24 8.83 12.96
C TYR A 89 5.98 9.81 12.05
N ALA A 90 5.35 10.28 10.97
CA ALA A 90 5.95 11.26 10.06
C ALA A 90 6.33 12.55 10.80
N CYS A 91 5.44 13.10 11.63
CA CYS A 91 5.73 14.27 12.46
C CYS A 91 6.90 14.01 13.42
N ARG A 92 6.92 12.85 14.09
CA ARG A 92 8.02 12.47 14.99
C ARG A 92 9.36 12.35 14.25
N LEU A 93 9.34 11.79 13.05
CA LEU A 93 10.50 11.63 12.17
C LEU A 93 11.05 12.98 11.71
N PHE A 94 10.19 13.88 11.22
CA PHE A 94 10.61 15.22 10.79
C PHE A 94 11.16 16.05 11.94
N ASN A 95 10.50 16.06 13.10
CA ASN A 95 11.02 16.72 14.30
C ASN A 95 12.40 16.19 14.72
N TYR A 96 12.61 14.87 14.58
CA TYR A 96 13.92 14.27 14.84
C TYR A 96 14.96 14.72 13.80
N MET A 97 14.60 14.77 12.53
CA MET A 97 15.50 15.22 11.46
C MET A 97 15.91 16.69 11.64
N ASP A 98 14.95 17.58 11.90
CA ASP A 98 15.19 19.00 12.11
C ASP A 98 16.10 19.24 13.32
N LYS A 99 15.82 18.58 14.44
CA LYS A 99 16.62 18.70 15.67
C LYS A 99 18.08 18.29 15.49
N ASN A 100 18.35 17.36 14.57
CA ASN A 100 19.68 16.78 14.37
C ASN A 100 20.36 17.26 13.07
N GLY A 101 19.73 18.15 12.30
CA GLY A 101 20.29 18.67 11.05
C GLY A 101 20.42 17.62 9.94
N TYR A 102 19.46 16.71 9.80
CA TYR A 102 19.43 15.75 8.69
C TYR A 102 18.63 16.33 7.51
N LYS A 103 19.19 16.25 6.30
CA LYS A 103 18.55 16.67 5.04
C LYS A 103 17.52 15.66 4.57
N TYR A 104 17.81 14.38 4.68
CA TYR A 104 16.88 13.32 4.31
C TYR A 104 17.11 12.05 5.13
N CYS A 105 16.08 11.22 5.16
CA CYS A 105 16.15 9.87 5.64
C CYS A 105 15.74 8.89 4.54
N GLN A 106 16.29 7.69 4.58
CA GLN A 106 16.01 6.65 3.60
C GLN A 106 16.02 5.28 4.29
N PRO A 107 14.94 4.49 4.18
CA PRO A 107 14.96 3.13 4.67
C PRO A 107 15.74 2.26 3.67
N THR A 108 16.81 1.62 4.13
CA THR A 108 17.69 0.78 3.33
C THR A 108 17.88 -0.57 4.04
N PRO A 109 17.50 -1.69 3.40
CA PRO A 109 17.71 -3.02 3.96
C PRO A 109 19.17 -3.26 4.40
N ASN A 110 19.35 -3.60 5.67
CA ASN A 110 20.63 -4.00 6.22
C ASN A 110 20.84 -5.51 6.02
N GLY A 111 21.29 -5.86 4.81
CA GLY A 111 21.45 -7.24 4.35
C GLY A 111 20.23 -7.76 3.59
N LYS A 112 20.26 -9.07 3.26
CA LYS A 112 19.17 -9.71 2.54
C LYS A 112 17.94 -9.87 3.45
N ILE A 113 16.78 -9.43 2.97
CA ILE A 113 15.49 -9.69 3.61
C ILE A 113 14.81 -10.81 2.85
N GLU A 114 14.40 -11.86 3.55
CA GLU A 114 13.56 -12.90 2.97
C GLU A 114 12.18 -12.32 2.68
N ILE A 115 11.64 -12.64 1.50
CA ILE A 115 10.29 -12.24 1.10
C ILE A 115 9.31 -13.23 1.75
N ASP A 116 8.25 -12.72 2.36
CA ASP A 116 7.25 -13.52 3.06
C ASP A 116 5.83 -13.05 2.70
N GLY A 117 5.19 -13.86 1.86
CA GLY A 117 3.82 -13.65 1.41
C GLY A 117 3.61 -12.42 0.54
N GLU A 118 2.32 -12.09 0.35
CA GLU A 118 1.88 -10.92 -0.39
C GLU A 118 1.82 -9.69 0.53
N TRP A 119 2.02 -8.51 -0.04
CA TRP A 119 1.92 -7.26 0.72
C TRP A 119 0.48 -6.92 1.14
N LEU A 120 -0.51 -7.43 0.39
CA LEU A 120 -1.93 -7.42 0.73
C LEU A 120 -2.52 -8.82 0.53
N ASP A 121 -2.76 -9.51 1.63
CA ASP A 121 -3.48 -10.78 1.64
C ASP A 121 -5.00 -10.52 1.58
N PHE A 122 -5.52 -10.27 0.36
CA PHE A 122 -6.94 -9.96 0.14
C PHE A 122 -7.46 -10.49 -1.21
N ASN A 123 -8.47 -11.37 -1.16
CA ASN A 123 -8.99 -12.10 -2.33
C ASN A 123 -9.98 -11.32 -3.21
N SER A 124 -10.07 -9.99 -3.06
CA SER A 124 -10.96 -9.20 -3.90
C SER A 124 -10.39 -9.06 -5.31
N GLY A 125 -11.23 -9.22 -6.33
CA GLY A 125 -10.78 -9.22 -7.73
C GLY A 125 -10.01 -7.95 -8.14
N TYR A 126 -10.28 -6.79 -7.52
CA TYR A 126 -9.52 -5.57 -7.80
C TYR A 126 -8.11 -5.55 -7.21
N VAL A 127 -7.84 -6.31 -6.15
CA VAL A 127 -6.49 -6.52 -5.60
C VAL A 127 -5.75 -7.53 -6.47
N LEU A 128 -6.39 -8.64 -6.82
CA LEU A 128 -5.79 -9.70 -7.66
C LEU A 128 -5.28 -9.15 -9.01
N ARG A 129 -5.92 -8.11 -9.56
CA ARG A 129 -5.50 -7.44 -10.81
C ARG A 129 -4.19 -6.65 -10.70
N VAL A 130 -3.70 -6.37 -9.50
CA VAL A 130 -2.51 -5.53 -9.28
C VAL A 130 -1.46 -6.17 -8.39
N LEU A 131 -1.65 -7.42 -7.95
CA LEU A 131 -0.76 -8.09 -7.00
C LEU A 131 0.72 -8.06 -7.44
N ASP A 132 0.97 -8.26 -8.73
CA ASP A 132 2.29 -8.22 -9.36
C ASP A 132 2.93 -6.81 -9.41
N LYS A 133 2.14 -5.77 -9.13
CA LYS A 133 2.58 -4.36 -9.11
C LYS A 133 2.72 -3.80 -7.70
N LEU A 134 2.29 -4.54 -6.69
CA LEU A 134 2.40 -4.11 -5.29
C LEU A 134 3.82 -4.30 -4.76
N PRO A 135 4.22 -3.55 -3.72
CA PRO A 135 5.49 -3.76 -3.05
C PRO A 135 5.64 -5.18 -2.52
N LEU A 136 6.88 -5.60 -2.31
CA LEU A 136 7.21 -6.82 -1.61
C LEU A 136 7.03 -6.65 -0.10
N GLN A 137 6.73 -7.76 0.57
CA GLN A 137 6.74 -7.87 2.02
C GLN A 137 7.90 -8.74 2.50
N GLY A 138 8.56 -8.31 3.59
CA GLY A 138 9.62 -9.07 4.24
C GLY A 138 9.13 -9.96 5.38
N ALA A 139 9.90 -11.00 5.67
CA ALA A 139 9.67 -11.97 6.74
C ALA A 139 9.81 -11.40 8.16
N ARG A 140 10.37 -10.18 8.31
CA ARG A 140 10.65 -9.57 9.61
C ARG A 140 10.36 -8.08 9.64
N ASP A 141 10.16 -7.57 10.85
CA ASP A 141 10.17 -6.14 11.11
C ASP A 141 11.55 -5.53 10.78
N PRO A 142 11.61 -4.25 10.37
CA PRO A 142 10.48 -3.38 10.06
C PRO A 142 9.94 -3.54 8.62
N TRP A 143 10.32 -4.59 7.88
CA TRP A 143 9.98 -4.75 6.46
C TRP A 143 8.63 -5.45 6.21
N ARG A 144 7.76 -5.50 7.22
CA ARG A 144 6.47 -6.19 7.18
C ARG A 144 5.30 -5.21 7.27
N ASN A 145 4.23 -5.49 6.53
CA ASN A 145 2.97 -4.75 6.58
C ASN A 145 1.98 -5.45 7.52
N THR A 146 2.00 -5.13 8.81
CA THR A 146 1.56 -6.08 9.85
C THR A 146 0.04 -6.32 10.00
N GLN A 147 -0.83 -5.62 9.26
CA GLN A 147 -2.31 -5.68 9.37
C GLN A 147 -2.83 -5.75 10.84
N ASN A 148 -2.07 -5.19 11.78
CA ASN A 148 -2.26 -5.37 13.22
C ASN A 148 -2.05 -4.03 13.93
N TYR A 149 -3.17 -3.36 14.21
CA TYR A 149 -3.17 -2.04 14.82
C TYR A 149 -2.38 -1.98 16.15
N LYS A 150 -2.50 -2.99 17.02
CA LYS A 150 -1.79 -2.98 18.32
C LYS A 150 -0.27 -3.03 18.14
N LYS A 151 0.22 -3.88 17.23
CA LYS A 151 1.66 -3.95 16.90
C LYS A 151 2.14 -2.64 16.30
N ASP A 152 1.37 -2.07 15.37
CA ASP A 152 1.71 -0.81 14.74
C ASP A 152 1.72 0.36 15.72
N VAL A 153 0.79 0.44 16.68
CA VAL A 153 0.83 1.46 17.75
C VAL A 153 2.16 1.39 18.50
N LEU A 154 2.59 0.19 18.91
CA LEU A 154 3.87 0.03 19.61
C LEU A 154 5.05 0.44 18.72
N GLN A 155 5.04 0.08 17.44
CA GLN A 155 6.14 0.34 16.51
C GLN A 155 6.21 1.81 16.03
N LEU A 156 5.07 2.46 15.84
CA LEU A 156 4.92 3.77 15.19
C LEU A 156 4.76 4.91 16.19
N ARG A 157 3.94 4.75 17.22
CA ARG A 157 3.71 5.80 18.22
C ARG A 157 4.79 5.80 19.30
N TYR A 158 5.13 4.62 19.83
CA TYR A 158 6.07 4.50 20.96
C TYR A 158 7.46 4.02 20.55
N GLY A 159 7.60 3.43 19.36
CA GLY A 159 8.88 2.92 18.86
C GLY A 159 9.92 4.01 18.64
N ARG A 160 11.20 3.62 18.69
CA ARG A 160 12.31 4.52 18.36
C ARG A 160 12.25 4.95 16.89
N ILE A 161 12.68 6.18 16.62
CA ILE A 161 12.85 6.70 15.26
C ILE A 161 14.06 6.05 14.59
N THR A 162 15.19 5.98 15.30
CA THR A 162 16.44 5.45 14.77
C THR A 162 16.53 3.93 14.89
N ASP A 163 17.01 3.29 13.83
CA ASP A 163 17.46 1.90 13.82
C ASP A 163 18.57 1.71 12.77
N LYS A 164 18.97 0.45 12.50
CA LYS A 164 20.03 0.13 11.53
C LYS A 164 19.59 0.23 10.08
N GLU A 165 18.28 0.19 9.83
CA GLU A 165 17.62 0.12 8.53
C GLU A 165 17.20 1.52 8.04
N LEU A 166 16.95 2.49 8.93
CA LEU A 166 16.66 3.87 8.58
C LEU A 166 17.93 4.72 8.60
N LYS A 167 18.42 5.09 7.42
CA LYS A 167 19.61 5.94 7.25
C LYS A 167 19.21 7.40 7.30
N PHE A 168 20.03 8.22 7.96
CA PHE A 168 19.90 9.66 8.03
C PHE A 168 21.13 10.32 7.42
N ILE A 169 20.94 11.33 6.58
CA ILE A 169 22.00 12.01 5.83
C ILE A 169 21.88 13.52 6.04
N SER A 170 23.02 14.19 6.27
CA SER A 170 23.15 15.64 6.50
C SER A 170 23.75 16.40 5.33
#